data_AF-A0A8T5MA16-F1
#
_entry.id   AF-A0A8T5MA16-F1
#
_cell.length_a   1.000
_cell.length_b   1.000
_cell.length_c   1.000
_cell.angle_alpha   90.00
_cell.angle_beta   90.00
_cell.angle_gamma   90.00
#
_symmetry.space_group_name_H-M   'P 1'
#
loop_
_entity.id
_entity.type
_entity.pdbx_description
1 polymer ?
#
loop_
_entity_poly.entity_id
_entity_poly.type
_entity_poly.pdbx_seq_one_letter_code
_entity_poly.pdbx_strand_id
1 'polypeptide(L)'
;ETYCMINRPGNFDECVRQYGIKDAAQVTPFLTNKERLFLIFTNNMYVLLFTLVFSLIFGAGVIFILAWNASVIGAAIGIFTDYKLAALPIGILRFFLHGIFEIGSYFIIALAGGMVSVAIIRHETGTEKFWEVLQDSLNLIIVSVVILFAAALLEVFVTPLLF
;
A
#
# COMPACT_ATOMS: atom_id res chain seq x y z
N GLU A 1 9.51 -16.26 -1.56
CA GLU A 1 8.21 -16.85 -1.91
C GLU A 1 7.16 -15.81 -2.32
N THR A 2 6.91 -14.77 -1.51
CA THR A 2 5.94 -13.69 -1.82
C THR A 2 6.16 -13.01 -3.18
N TYR A 3 7.42 -12.80 -3.56
CA TYR A 3 7.78 -12.23 -4.87
C TYR A 3 7.27 -13.08 -6.05
N CYS A 4 7.49 -14.40 -6.02
CA CYS A 4 7.06 -15.30 -7.08
C CYS A 4 5.55 -15.49 -7.12
N MET A 5 4.88 -15.42 -5.96
CA MET A 5 3.41 -15.46 -5.87
C MET A 5 2.76 -14.26 -6.58
N ILE A 6 3.35 -13.07 -6.46
CA ILE A 6 2.79 -11.84 -7.05
C ILE A 6 3.17 -11.70 -8.53
N ASN A 7 4.39 -12.13 -8.90
CA ASN A 7 4.97 -11.82 -10.21
C ASN A 7 4.95 -12.95 -11.23
N ARG A 8 4.84 -14.23 -10.83
CA ARG A 8 4.79 -15.38 -11.76
C ARG A 8 3.86 -16.50 -11.25
N PRO A 9 2.53 -16.30 -11.23
CA PRO A 9 1.59 -17.28 -10.68
C PRO A 9 1.48 -18.57 -11.53
N GLY A 10 1.65 -18.48 -12.85
CA GLY A 10 1.56 -19.65 -13.76
C GLY A 10 2.80 -20.56 -13.75
N ASN A 11 3.99 -19.99 -13.54
CA ASN A 11 5.26 -20.71 -13.42
C ASN A 11 5.88 -20.47 -12.04
N PHE A 12 5.06 -20.62 -11.00
CA PHE A 12 5.48 -20.36 -9.63
C PHE A 12 6.66 -21.24 -9.23
N ASP A 13 6.58 -22.54 -9.54
CA ASP A 13 7.63 -23.52 -9.21
C ASP A 13 8.97 -23.22 -9.87
N GLU A 14 8.95 -22.70 -11.10
CA GLU A 14 10.16 -22.32 -11.82
C GLU A 14 10.75 -21.02 -11.24
N CYS A 15 9.90 -20.06 -10.90
CA CYS A 15 10.32 -18.82 -10.23
C CYS A 15 10.91 -19.11 -8.84
N VAL A 16 10.28 -19.99 -8.04
CA VAL A 16 10.79 -20.38 -6.72
C VAL A 16 12.06 -21.22 -6.84
N ARG A 17 12.22 -22.05 -7.86
CA ARG A 17 13.51 -22.74 -8.10
C ARG A 17 14.62 -21.80 -8.56
N GLN A 18 14.29 -20.73 -9.28
CA GLN A 18 15.25 -19.77 -9.79
C GLN A 18 15.65 -18.71 -8.74
N TYR A 19 14.72 -18.32 -7.85
CA TYR A 19 14.90 -17.21 -6.89
C TYR A 19 14.68 -17.59 -5.42
N GLY A 20 14.28 -18.83 -5.12
CA GLY A 20 14.03 -19.34 -3.76
C GLY A 20 15.17 -20.21 -3.22
N ILE A 21 15.19 -20.35 -1.89
CA ILE A 21 16.10 -21.26 -1.18
C ILE A 21 15.70 -22.70 -1.51
N LYS A 22 16.66 -23.54 -1.91
CA LYS A 22 16.46 -24.85 -2.53
C LYS A 22 15.69 -25.90 -1.72
N ASP A 23 15.26 -25.61 -0.50
CA ASP A 23 14.59 -26.56 0.41
C ASP A 23 13.32 -26.00 1.10
N ALA A 24 12.75 -24.89 0.61
CA ALA A 24 11.45 -24.45 1.12
C ALA A 24 10.33 -25.20 0.40
N ALA A 25 9.61 -26.03 1.16
CA ALA A 25 8.48 -26.83 0.71
C ALA A 25 7.51 -26.02 -0.17
N GLN A 26 7.02 -26.65 -1.23
CA GLN A 26 5.96 -26.14 -2.08
C GLN A 26 4.69 -25.86 -1.25
N VAL A 27 4.58 -24.65 -0.72
CA VAL A 27 3.32 -24.09 -0.27
C VAL A 27 2.87 -23.15 -1.38
N THR A 28 2.22 -23.72 -2.38
CA THR A 28 1.31 -22.97 -3.26
C THR A 28 -0.03 -22.89 -2.53
N PRO A 29 -0.37 -21.80 -1.80
CA PRO A 29 -1.76 -21.59 -1.52
C PRO A 29 -2.38 -21.20 -2.86
N PHE A 30 -3.31 -22.03 -3.29
CA PHE A 30 -4.24 -21.76 -4.38
C PHE A 30 -5.06 -20.50 -4.00
N LEU A 31 -4.47 -19.31 -4.11
CA LEU A 31 -5.11 -18.05 -3.73
C LEU A 31 -6.12 -17.69 -4.82
N THR A 32 -7.39 -17.91 -4.53
CA THR A 32 -8.49 -17.34 -5.29
C THR A 32 -8.33 -15.81 -5.35
N ASN A 33 -8.86 -15.15 -6.39
CA ASN A 33 -8.81 -13.69 -6.51
C ASN A 33 -9.35 -12.97 -5.26
N LYS A 34 -10.27 -13.60 -4.53
CA LYS A 34 -10.81 -13.08 -3.26
C LYS A 34 -9.77 -13.09 -2.15
N GLU A 35 -9.05 -14.19 -1.97
CA GLU A 35 -8.01 -14.29 -0.94
C GLU A 35 -6.83 -13.37 -1.27
N ARG A 36 -6.46 -13.25 -2.55
CA ARG A 36 -5.45 -12.30 -3.01
C ARG A 36 -5.84 -10.86 -2.72
N LEU A 37 -7.08 -10.48 -3.02
CA LEU A 37 -7.62 -9.14 -2.71
C LEU A 37 -7.58 -8.85 -1.22
N PHE A 38 -8.03 -9.80 -0.39
CA PHE A 38 -8.04 -9.62 1.06
C PHE A 38 -6.62 -9.45 1.62
N LEU A 39 -5.66 -10.23 1.12
CA LEU A 39 -4.26 -10.16 1.55
C LEU A 39 -3.63 -8.80 1.19
N ILE A 40 -3.77 -8.36 -0.06
CA ILE A 40 -3.24 -7.08 -0.54
C ILE A 40 -3.89 -5.92 0.23
N PHE A 41 -5.22 -5.92 0.31
CA PHE A 41 -5.96 -4.87 0.98
C PHE A 41 -5.57 -4.77 2.46
N THR A 42 -5.49 -5.90 3.18
CA THR A 42 -5.14 -5.90 4.60
C THR A 42 -3.70 -5.43 4.84
N ASN A 43 -2.77 -5.82 3.97
CA ASN A 43 -1.38 -5.37 4.07
C ASN A 43 -1.28 -3.84 3.91
N ASN A 44 -1.96 -3.28 2.91
CA ASN A 44 -2.00 -1.83 2.71
C ASN A 44 -2.81 -1.11 3.80
N MET A 45 -3.83 -1.76 4.37
CA MET A 45 -4.59 -1.22 5.51
C MET A 45 -3.71 -1.05 6.74
N TYR A 46 -2.75 -1.97 6.99
CA TYR A 46 -1.77 -1.77 8.06
C TYR A 46 -0.91 -0.53 7.82
N VAL A 47 -0.41 -0.31 6.60
CA VAL A 47 0.35 0.89 6.26
C VAL A 47 -0.49 2.16 6.45
N LEU A 48 -1.75 2.15 5.98
CA LEU A 48 -2.71 3.23 6.16
C LEU A 48 -2.90 3.56 7.66
N LEU A 49 -3.09 2.54 8.51
CA LEU A 49 -3.25 2.71 9.96
C LEU A 49 -1.99 3.25 10.62
N PHE A 50 -0.81 2.74 10.26
CA PHE A 50 0.46 3.28 10.76
C PHE A 50 0.65 4.73 10.36
N THR A 51 0.32 5.10 9.12
CA THR A 51 0.34 6.49 8.65
C THR A 51 -0.60 7.38 9.47
N LEU A 52 -1.83 6.94 9.76
CA LEU A 52 -2.78 7.69 10.60
C LEU A 52 -2.21 7.94 11.99
N VAL A 53 -1.72 6.88 12.66
CA VAL A 53 -1.19 6.97 14.03
C VAL A 53 0.05 7.85 14.09
N PHE A 54 1.00 7.68 13.16
CA PHE A 54 2.20 8.51 13.11
C PHE A 54 1.91 9.97 12.77
N SER A 55 0.91 10.22 11.92
CA SER A 55 0.45 11.59 11.65
C SER A 55 -0.15 12.22 12.90
N LEU A 56 -0.96 11.48 13.65
CA LEU A 56 -1.59 11.96 14.87
C LEU A 56 -0.57 12.29 15.97
N ILE A 57 0.45 11.45 16.15
CA ILE A 57 1.46 11.61 17.22
C ILE A 57 2.52 12.64 16.85
N PHE A 58 3.07 12.58 15.63
CA PHE A 58 4.28 13.31 15.27
C PHE A 58 4.07 14.36 14.16
N GLY A 59 2.89 14.44 13.55
CA GLY A 59 2.59 15.28 12.38
C GLY A 59 3.39 14.87 11.14
N ALA A 60 4.70 15.14 11.16
CA ALA A 60 5.66 14.79 10.11
C ALA A 60 6.11 13.32 10.12
N GLY A 61 5.72 12.51 11.12
CA GLY A 61 6.11 11.10 11.24
C GLY A 61 5.71 10.23 10.04
N VAL A 62 4.73 10.68 9.26
CA VAL A 62 4.28 10.06 8.01
C VAL A 62 5.38 9.93 6.96
N ILE A 63 6.31 10.89 6.89
CA ILE A 63 7.34 10.92 5.84
C ILE A 63 8.18 9.65 5.88
N PHE A 64 8.49 9.16 7.09
CA PHE A 64 9.24 7.91 7.27
C PHE A 64 8.49 6.71 6.70
N ILE A 65 7.18 6.59 6.99
CA ILE A 65 6.35 5.47 6.51
C ILE A 65 6.23 5.49 4.98
N LEU A 66 6.02 6.67 4.39
CA LEU A 66 5.94 6.83 2.94
C LEU A 66 7.27 6.51 2.25
N ALA A 67 8.39 6.98 2.81
CA ALA A 67 9.72 6.68 2.28
C ALA A 67 10.05 5.18 2.38
N TRP A 68 9.68 4.54 3.49
CA TRP A 68 9.82 3.11 3.66
C TRP A 68 9.02 2.35 2.60
N ASN A 69 7.74 2.68 2.43
CA ASN A 69 6.89 2.02 1.43
C ASN A 69 7.44 2.22 0.00
N ALA A 70 7.89 3.43 -0.34
CA ALA A 70 8.52 3.72 -1.62
C ALA A 70 9.79 2.88 -1.86
N SER A 71 10.61 2.65 -0.83
CA SER A 71 11.80 1.81 -0.95
C SER A 71 11.47 0.35 -1.27
N VAL A 72 10.40 -0.19 -0.66
CA VAL A 72 9.93 -1.56 -0.91
C VAL A 72 9.43 -1.71 -2.35
N ILE A 73 8.66 -0.74 -2.84
CA ILE A 73 8.20 -0.71 -4.25
C ILE A 73 9.40 -0.58 -5.20
N GLY A 74 10.37 0.29 -4.89
CA GLY A 74 11.59 0.44 -5.69
C GLY A 74 12.38 -0.87 -5.80
N ALA A 75 12.51 -1.62 -4.71
CA ALA A 75 13.11 -2.94 -4.73
C ALA A 75 12.28 -3.92 -5.59
N ALA A 76 10.94 -3.92 -5.46
CA ALA A 76 10.06 -4.77 -6.26
C ALA A 76 10.16 -4.49 -7.76
N ILE A 77 10.24 -3.21 -8.15
CA ILE A 77 10.49 -2.78 -9.54
C ILE A 77 11.84 -3.34 -10.01
N GLY A 78 12.91 -3.16 -9.23
CA GLY A 78 14.25 -3.64 -9.59
C GLY A 78 14.30 -5.14 -9.83
N ILE A 79 13.64 -5.94 -8.97
CA ILE A 79 13.59 -7.39 -9.15
C ILE A 79 12.71 -7.74 -10.36
N PHE A 80 11.55 -7.09 -10.56
CA PHE A 80 10.68 -7.32 -11.73
C PHE A 80 11.36 -7.05 -13.07
N THR A 81 12.22 -6.02 -13.11
CA THR A 81 12.95 -5.65 -14.33
C THR A 81 14.25 -6.41 -14.51
N ASP A 82 14.56 -7.38 -13.64
CA ASP A 82 15.84 -8.11 -13.62
C ASP A 82 17.03 -7.13 -13.59
N TYR A 83 16.87 -6.03 -12.86
CA TYR A 83 17.82 -4.92 -12.75
C TYR A 83 18.25 -4.29 -14.09
N LYS A 84 17.49 -4.52 -15.17
CA LYS A 84 17.77 -3.95 -16.49
C LYS A 84 17.17 -2.56 -16.61
N LEU A 85 18.03 -1.57 -16.84
CA LEU A 85 17.63 -0.17 -17.08
C LEU A 85 16.60 -0.04 -18.21
N ALA A 86 16.75 -0.80 -19.29
CA ALA A 86 15.83 -0.78 -20.43
C ALA A 86 14.40 -1.25 -20.09
N ALA A 87 14.25 -2.07 -19.04
CA ALA A 87 12.96 -2.56 -18.57
C ALA A 87 12.36 -1.71 -17.44
N LEU A 88 13.05 -0.67 -16.95
CA LEU A 88 12.51 0.22 -15.93
C LEU A 88 11.16 0.85 -16.28
N PRO A 89 10.91 1.33 -17.52
CA PRO A 89 9.62 1.94 -17.85
C PRO A 89 8.44 0.98 -17.67
N ILE A 90 8.60 -0.29 -18.09
CA ILE A 90 7.54 -1.30 -17.95
C ILE A 90 7.35 -1.71 -16.48
N GLY A 91 8.44 -1.77 -15.70
CA GLY A 91 8.37 -2.01 -14.27
C GLY A 91 7.65 -0.91 -13.51
N ILE A 92 8.01 0.35 -13.75
CA ILE A 92 7.34 1.51 -13.15
C ILE A 92 5.85 1.50 -13.51
N LEU A 93 5.51 1.29 -14.79
CA LEU A 93 4.12 1.29 -15.24
C LEU A 93 3.27 0.22 -14.53
N ARG A 94 3.81 -0.99 -14.33
CA ARG A 94 3.13 -2.08 -13.62
C ARG A 94 2.68 -1.68 -12.22
N PHE A 95 3.56 -1.08 -11.43
CA PHE A 95 3.27 -0.69 -10.05
C PHE A 95 2.53 0.65 -9.96
N PHE A 96 2.70 1.54 -10.94
CA PHE A 96 2.07 2.86 -10.93
C PHE A 96 0.53 2.80 -11.02
N LEU A 97 -0.02 1.82 -11.75
CA LEU A 97 -1.47 1.71 -11.99
C LEU A 97 -2.31 1.64 -10.70
N HIS A 98 -1.90 0.81 -9.75
CA HIS A 98 -2.53 0.75 -8.42
C HIS A 98 -1.81 1.67 -7.43
N GLY A 99 -0.49 1.80 -7.53
CA GLY A 99 0.33 2.57 -6.58
C GLY A 99 -0.06 4.05 -6.48
N ILE A 100 -0.54 4.67 -7.56
CA ILE A 100 -1.02 6.07 -7.48
C ILE A 100 -2.23 6.21 -6.54
N PHE A 101 -3.11 5.22 -6.52
CA PHE A 101 -4.27 5.20 -5.63
C PHE A 101 -3.86 4.83 -4.19
N GLU A 102 -2.94 3.88 -4.01
CA GLU A 102 -2.41 3.53 -2.68
C GLU A 102 -1.73 4.73 -2.02
N ILE A 103 -0.76 5.35 -2.70
CA ILE A 103 -0.05 6.53 -2.19
C ILE A 103 -1.02 7.68 -1.97
N GLY A 104 -1.98 7.89 -2.89
CA GLY A 104 -3.04 8.88 -2.71
C GLY A 104 -3.86 8.66 -1.43
N SER A 105 -4.22 7.42 -1.13
CA SER A 105 -4.92 7.08 0.13
C SER A 105 -4.08 7.39 1.36
N TYR A 106 -2.77 7.12 1.32
CA TYR A 106 -1.86 7.40 2.43
C TYR A 106 -1.69 8.90 2.68
N PHE A 107 -1.64 9.72 1.63
CA PHE A 107 -1.61 11.17 1.78
C PHE A 107 -2.92 11.71 2.39
N ILE A 108 -4.08 11.19 1.98
CA ILE A 108 -5.38 11.63 2.51
C ILE A 108 -5.49 11.27 4.00
N ILE A 109 -5.13 10.05 4.40
CA ILE A 109 -5.20 9.68 5.81
C ILE A 109 -4.15 10.41 6.67
N ALA A 110 -2.99 10.72 6.09
CA ALA A 110 -1.98 11.55 6.73
C ALA A 110 -2.53 12.95 7.02
N LEU A 111 -3.23 13.57 6.08
CA LEU A 111 -3.91 14.85 6.29
C LEU A 111 -4.96 14.74 7.40
N ALA A 112 -5.79 13.70 7.38
CA ALA A 112 -6.81 13.47 8.40
C ALA A 112 -6.21 13.39 9.81
N GLY A 113 -5.15 12.60 9.99
CA GLY A 113 -4.43 12.47 11.26
C GLY A 113 -3.74 13.76 11.70
N GLY A 114 -3.19 14.52 10.74
CA GLY A 114 -2.52 15.80 10.99
C GLY A 114 -3.50 16.89 11.43
N MET A 115 -4.70 16.93 10.82
CA MET A 115 -5.79 17.84 11.24
C MET A 115 -6.19 17.58 12.69
N VAL A 116 -6.40 16.32 13.07
CA VAL A 116 -6.72 15.95 14.46
C VAL A 116 -5.56 16.31 15.40
N SER A 117 -4.32 16.03 15.01
CA SER A 117 -3.12 16.37 15.78
C SER A 117 -3.04 17.87 16.09
N VAL A 118 -3.23 18.71 15.07
CA VAL A 118 -3.21 20.17 15.21
C VAL A 118 -4.33 20.67 16.11
N ALA A 119 -5.55 20.13 15.97
CA ALA A 119 -6.68 20.52 16.81
C ALA A 119 -6.45 20.18 18.30
N ILE A 120 -5.80 19.05 18.58
CA ILE A 120 -5.39 18.67 19.94
C ILE A 120 -4.33 19.65 20.47
N ILE A 121 -3.27 19.93 19.70
CA ILE A 121 -2.18 20.84 20.10
C ILE A 121 -2.69 22.26 20.37
N ARG A 122 -3.68 22.72 19.60
CA ARG A 122 -4.31 24.04 19.78
C ARG A 122 -5.26 24.12 20.99
N HIS A 123 -5.37 23.05 21.78
CA HIS A 123 -6.26 22.98 22.95
C HIS A 123 -7.73 23.26 22.61
N GLU A 124 -8.16 22.95 21.38
CA GLU A 124 -9.56 23.12 20.96
C GLU A 124 -10.45 21.98 21.50
N THR A 125 -9.90 21.06 22.28
CA THR A 125 -10.60 19.86 22.79
C THR A 125 -11.88 20.22 23.55
N GLY A 126 -12.98 19.57 23.17
CA GLY A 126 -14.30 19.80 23.78
C GLY A 126 -15.07 21.01 23.26
N THR A 127 -14.54 21.76 22.28
CA THR A 127 -15.27 22.83 21.60
C THR A 127 -16.08 22.31 20.40
N GLU A 128 -17.07 23.08 19.95
CA GLU A 128 -17.83 22.78 18.72
C GLU A 128 -16.91 22.67 17.49
N LYS A 129 -15.90 23.54 17.40
CA LYS A 129 -14.88 23.50 16.34
C LYS A 129 -14.09 22.20 16.32
N PHE A 130 -13.76 21.64 17.48
CA PHE A 130 -13.07 20.35 17.55
C PHE A 130 -13.95 19.20 17.04
N TRP A 131 -15.26 19.25 17.28
CA TRP A 131 -16.20 18.28 16.72
C TRP A 131 -16.30 18.39 15.19
N GLU A 132 -16.33 19.61 14.64
CA GLU A 132 -16.28 19.84 13.19
C GLU A 132 -15.00 19.24 12.58
N VAL A 133 -13.83 19.53 13.15
CA VAL A 133 -12.55 18.97 12.68
C VAL A 133 -12.55 17.44 12.76
N LEU A 134 -13.08 16.86 13.83
CA LEU A 134 -13.14 15.41 13.98
C LEU A 134 -14.06 14.76 12.92
N GLN A 135 -15.19 15.40 12.60
CA GLN A 135 -16.09 14.94 11.53
C GLN A 135 -15.43 15.04 10.15
N ASP A 136 -14.75 16.15 9.85
CA ASP A 136 -14.01 16.33 8.60
C ASP A 136 -12.88 15.31 8.46
N SER A 137 -12.11 15.09 9.53
CA SER A 137 -11.08 14.05 9.56
C SER A 137 -11.66 12.65 9.39
N LEU A 138 -12.83 12.35 9.97
CA LEU A 138 -13.50 11.07 9.79
C LEU A 138 -13.93 10.86 8.33
N ASN A 139 -14.46 11.90 7.68
CA ASN A 139 -14.80 11.86 6.25
C ASN A 139 -13.55 11.57 5.40
N LEU A 140 -12.42 12.21 5.70
CA LEU A 140 -11.15 11.93 5.02
C LEU A 140 -10.64 10.50 5.25
N ILE A 141 -10.78 9.96 6.46
CA ILE A 141 -10.44 8.56 6.74
C ILE A 141 -11.29 7.62 5.88
N ILE A 142 -12.61 7.84 5.81
CA ILE A 142 -13.50 7.02 4.98
C ILE A 142 -13.11 7.09 3.51
N VAL A 143 -12.87 8.30 2.99
CA VAL A 143 -12.42 8.51 1.61
C VAL A 143 -11.10 7.78 1.34
N SER A 144 -10.13 7.83 2.27
CA SER A 144 -8.86 7.14 2.13
C SER A 144 -9.03 5.62 2.01
N VAL A 145 -9.90 5.02 2.85
CA VAL A 145 -10.17 3.57 2.82
C VAL A 145 -10.84 3.15 1.51
N VAL A 146 -11.77 3.96 0.99
CA VAL A 146 -12.43 3.71 -0.30
C VAL A 146 -11.43 3.76 -1.46
N ILE A 147 -10.54 4.76 -1.47
CA ILE A 147 -9.49 4.87 -2.49
C ILE A 147 -8.52 3.69 -2.40
N LEU A 148 -8.14 3.29 -1.18
CA LEU A 148 -7.26 2.13 -0.98
C LEU A 148 -7.91 0.83 -1.46
N PHE A 149 -9.22 0.67 -1.22
CA PHE A 149 -9.96 -0.47 -1.74
C PHE A 149 -9.99 -0.49 -3.27
N ALA A 150 -10.19 0.66 -3.91
CA ALA A 150 -10.09 0.77 -5.37
C ALA A 150 -8.70 0.40 -5.89
N ALA A 151 -7.64 0.79 -5.18
CA ALA A 151 -6.27 0.39 -5.52
C ALA A 151 -6.08 -1.13 -5.50
N ALA A 152 -6.58 -1.80 -4.47
CA ALA A 152 -6.51 -3.26 -4.36
C ALA A 152 -7.30 -3.97 -5.47
N LEU A 153 -8.46 -3.42 -5.89
CA LEU A 153 -9.20 -3.92 -7.05
C LEU A 153 -8.39 -3.78 -8.35
N LEU A 154 -7.74 -2.63 -8.57
CA LEU A 154 -6.86 -2.42 -9.73
C LEU A 154 -5.68 -3.39 -9.74
N GLU A 155 -5.09 -3.68 -8.58
CA GLU A 155 -3.97 -4.63 -8.48
C GLU A 155 -4.40 -6.07 -8.77
N VAL A 156 -5.57 -6.49 -8.30
CA VAL A 156 -6.02 -7.89 -8.46
C VAL A 156 -6.65 -8.16 -9.82
N PHE A 157 -7.43 -7.21 -10.35
CA PHE A 157 -8.25 -7.46 -11.54
C PHE A 157 -7.70 -6.80 -12.80
N VAL A 158 -7.02 -5.65 -12.71
CA VAL A 158 -6.57 -4.90 -13.90
C VAL A 158 -5.10 -5.16 -14.20
N THR A 159 -4.23 -5.05 -13.20
CA THR A 159 -2.77 -5.21 -13.38
C THR A 159 -2.39 -6.55 -14.01
N PRO A 160 -2.96 -7.71 -13.62
CA PRO A 160 -2.60 -9.01 -14.21
C PRO A 160 -3.13 -9.22 -15.64
N LEU A 161 -4.03 -8.36 -16.12
CA LEU A 161 -4.47 -8.39 -17.52
C LEU A 161 -3.47 -7.70 -18.46
N LEU A 162 -2.62 -6.83 -17.90
CA LEU A 162 -1.67 -6.01 -18.64
C LEU A 162 -0.22 -6.49 -18.52
N PHE A 163 0.12 -7.26 -17.48
CA PHE A 163 1.49 -7.68 -17.14
C PHE A 163 1.58 -9.13 -16.65
#